data_AF-A0A935QHK8-F1
#
_entry.id   AF-A0A935QHK8-F1
#
_cell.length_a   1.000
_cell.length_b   1.000
_cell.length_c   1.000
_cell.angle_alpha   90.00
_cell.angle_beta   90.00
_cell.angle_gamma   90.00
#
_symmetry.space_group_name_H-M   'P 1'
#
loop_
_entity.id
_entity.type
_entity.pdbx_description
1 polymer ?
#
loop_
_entity_poly.entity_id
_entity_poly.type
_entity_poly.pdbx_seq_one_letter_code
_entity_poly.pdbx_strand_id
1 'polypeptide(L)'
;MHYTPKHAAPRRARRIQSRVLGAMAAGGATIAASVMTSAPAQADSGVWDRVAACESGGNWSISTGNGFYGGLQFTLGSWRAAGGSRYAAKPHHASRAAQIAVAQNLLRMQGPGAWPVCSRRAGLTRANGLSANFASVASVATAVATASRAPSPPRACGA
;
A
#
# COMPACT_ATOMS: atom_id res chain seq x y z
N MET A 1 -25.89 -29.72 -43.96
CA MET A 1 -25.29 -28.64 -44.78
C MET A 1 -23.93 -28.32 -44.20
N HIS A 2 -22.87 -28.76 -44.86
CA HIS A 2 -21.50 -28.32 -44.62
C HIS A 2 -21.30 -26.98 -45.32
N TYR A 3 -20.54 -26.05 -44.74
CA TYR A 3 -19.36 -25.45 -45.38
C TYR A 3 -18.76 -24.34 -44.49
N THR A 4 -17.49 -24.51 -44.16
CA THR A 4 -16.60 -23.53 -43.51
C THR A 4 -16.10 -22.51 -44.52
N PRO A 5 -15.99 -21.20 -44.18
CA PRO A 5 -15.10 -20.33 -44.92
C PRO A 5 -13.66 -20.46 -44.38
N LYS A 6 -12.85 -21.15 -45.17
CA LYS A 6 -11.38 -21.18 -45.13
C LYS A 6 -10.81 -20.03 -45.99
N HIS A 7 -9.89 -19.27 -45.40
CA HIS A 7 -8.85 -18.42 -46.02
C HIS A 7 -9.26 -17.25 -46.94
N ALA A 8 -8.80 -16.04 -46.61
CA ALA A 8 -7.72 -15.35 -47.35
C ALA A 8 -7.53 -13.90 -46.85
N ALA A 9 -6.37 -13.61 -46.25
CA ALA A 9 -5.78 -12.27 -46.35
C ALA A 9 -5.12 -12.14 -47.73
N PRO A 10 -5.09 -10.94 -48.34
CA PRO A 10 -3.78 -10.30 -48.43
C PRO A 10 -3.76 -8.75 -48.37
N ARG A 11 -2.68 -8.28 -47.74
CA ARG A 11 -1.74 -7.21 -48.19
C ARG A 11 -2.18 -5.74 -48.25
N ARG A 12 -1.60 -5.00 -47.29
CA ARG A 12 -0.72 -3.82 -47.44
C ARG A 12 -1.03 -2.81 -48.58
N ALA A 13 -1.28 -1.56 -48.17
CA ALA A 13 -0.58 -0.36 -48.66
C ALA A 13 -0.85 0.79 -47.68
N ARG A 14 0.11 1.24 -46.86
CA ARG A 14 1.23 2.16 -47.19
C ARG A 14 0.75 3.57 -47.57
N ARG A 15 0.70 4.46 -46.56
CA ARG A 15 1.19 5.84 -46.64
C ARG A 15 2.00 6.08 -45.35
N ILE A 16 3.33 6.13 -45.41
CA ILE A 16 4.15 7.29 -45.83
C ILE A 16 3.81 8.50 -44.96
N GLN A 17 4.69 9.16 -44.23
CA GLN A 17 6.08 9.00 -43.81
C GLN A 17 6.29 10.22 -42.91
N SER A 18 6.76 10.04 -41.67
CA SER A 18 7.46 11.12 -40.97
C SER A 18 8.69 10.51 -40.34
N ARG A 19 9.74 10.38 -41.18
CA ARG A 19 11.10 10.14 -40.70
C ARG A 19 11.53 11.41 -39.98
N VAL A 20 11.56 11.38 -38.65
CA VAL A 20 12.46 12.25 -37.89
C VAL A 20 13.68 11.39 -37.57
N LEU A 21 14.65 11.41 -38.49
CA LEU A 21 16.02 11.05 -38.17
C LEU A 21 16.59 12.23 -37.40
N GLY A 22 16.77 12.04 -36.10
CA GLY A 22 17.53 12.93 -35.22
C GLY A 22 18.29 12.07 -34.23
N ALA A 23 19.42 11.51 -34.67
CA ALA A 23 20.40 10.90 -33.78
C ALA A 23 21.40 11.98 -33.37
N MET A 24 21.34 12.38 -32.09
CA MET A 24 22.39 13.05 -31.33
C MET A 24 22.33 12.38 -29.94
N ALA A 25 23.17 11.38 -29.71
CA ALA A 25 24.45 11.51 -29.00
C ALA A 25 24.26 11.49 -27.46
N ALA A 26 24.62 10.34 -26.90
CA ALA A 26 25.12 10.05 -25.56
C ALA A 26 24.94 11.11 -24.45
N GLY A 27 24.29 10.68 -23.36
CA GLY A 27 24.53 11.25 -22.03
C GLY A 27 23.26 11.48 -21.24
N GLY A 28 23.07 10.71 -20.18
CA GLY A 28 22.06 10.97 -19.16
C GLY A 28 21.07 9.82 -19.01
N ALA A 29 21.41 8.85 -18.16
CA ALA A 29 20.41 8.04 -17.50
C ALA A 29 19.56 8.98 -16.64
N THR A 30 18.48 9.53 -17.19
CA THR A 30 17.42 10.07 -16.35
C THR A 30 16.71 8.87 -15.76
N ILE A 31 17.22 8.40 -14.62
CA ILE A 31 16.38 7.78 -13.61
C ILE A 31 15.30 8.81 -13.31
N ALA A 32 14.19 8.72 -14.03
CA ALA A 32 12.92 9.25 -13.56
C ALA A 32 12.63 8.46 -12.29
N ALA A 33 13.20 8.92 -11.17
CA ALA A 33 12.84 8.51 -9.85
C ALA A 33 11.39 8.96 -9.70
N SER A 34 10.49 8.06 -10.08
CA SER A 34 9.10 8.08 -9.68
C SER A 34 9.13 8.04 -8.15
N VAL A 35 9.17 9.23 -7.55
CA VAL A 35 8.78 9.45 -6.17
C VAL A 35 7.31 9.06 -6.11
N MET A 36 7.08 7.76 -5.91
CA MET A 36 5.83 7.24 -5.41
C MET A 36 5.69 7.85 -4.03
N THR A 37 5.03 9.00 -3.94
CA THR A 37 4.41 9.43 -2.70
C THR A 37 3.40 8.35 -2.38
N SER A 38 3.79 7.42 -1.51
CA SER A 38 2.86 6.51 -0.86
C SER A 38 1.86 7.40 -0.14
N ALA A 39 0.74 7.73 -0.81
CA ALA A 39 -0.41 8.27 -0.14
C ALA A 39 -0.67 7.35 1.06
N PRO A 40 -0.87 7.86 2.28
CA PRO A 40 -1.14 6.99 3.41
C PRO A 40 -2.36 6.17 3.01
N ALA A 41 -2.13 4.88 2.73
CA ALA A 41 -3.19 3.95 2.39
C ALA A 41 -4.24 4.18 3.45
N GLN A 42 -5.44 4.63 3.04
CA GLN A 42 -6.52 4.88 3.95
C GLN A 42 -6.85 3.52 4.55
N ALA A 43 -6.21 3.27 5.69
CA ALA A 43 -6.27 2.02 6.40
C ALA A 43 -7.73 1.70 6.57
N ASP A 44 -8.16 0.58 6.00
CA ASP A 44 -9.55 0.11 5.95
C ASP A 44 -10.29 0.55 7.21
N SER A 45 -10.98 1.68 7.08
CA SER A 45 -11.31 2.53 8.22
C SER A 45 -12.38 1.86 9.07
N GLY A 46 -13.16 0.97 8.47
CA GLY A 46 -14.30 0.33 9.10
C GLY A 46 -13.96 -0.54 10.30
N VAL A 47 -12.85 -1.30 10.30
CA VAL A 47 -12.50 -2.10 11.50
C VAL A 47 -11.95 -1.23 12.63
N TRP A 48 -11.09 -0.26 12.28
CA TRP A 48 -10.50 0.65 13.27
C TRP A 48 -11.51 1.66 13.83
N ASP A 49 -12.50 2.07 13.04
CA ASP A 49 -13.65 2.87 13.52
C ASP A 49 -14.52 2.09 14.48
N ARG A 50 -14.77 0.80 14.24
CA ARG A 50 -15.51 -0.05 15.18
C ARG A 50 -14.75 -0.23 16.49
N VAL A 51 -13.43 -0.37 16.44
CA VAL A 51 -12.58 -0.39 17.64
C VAL A 51 -12.67 0.96 18.35
N ALA A 52 -12.50 2.07 17.65
CA ALA A 52 -12.59 3.40 18.24
C ALA A 52 -13.97 3.72 18.82
N ALA A 53 -15.04 3.25 18.17
CA ALA A 53 -16.41 3.35 18.69
C ALA A 53 -16.59 2.56 19.98
N CYS A 54 -15.92 1.41 20.11
CA CYS A 54 -15.94 0.61 21.32
C CYS A 54 -15.10 1.23 22.45
N GLU A 55 -13.95 1.82 22.13
CA GLU A 55 -12.97 2.35 23.09
C GLU A 55 -13.31 3.78 23.57
N SER A 56 -13.66 4.68 22.65
CA SER A 56 -13.84 6.11 22.90
C SER A 56 -15.17 6.67 22.41
N GLY A 57 -16.08 5.81 21.93
CA GLY A 57 -17.30 6.26 21.24
C GLY A 57 -17.05 6.87 19.86
N GLY A 58 -15.84 6.73 19.32
CA GLY A 58 -15.44 7.26 18.01
C GLY A 58 -14.80 8.65 18.05
N ASN A 59 -14.47 9.16 19.25
CA ASN A 59 -13.82 10.44 19.40
C ASN A 59 -12.28 10.31 19.29
N TRP A 60 -11.76 10.61 18.10
CA TRP A 60 -10.32 10.51 17.79
C TRP A 60 -9.44 11.55 18.49
N SER A 61 -10.02 12.62 19.04
CA SER A 61 -9.31 13.70 19.72
C SER A 61 -9.51 13.69 21.24
N ILE A 62 -10.02 12.58 21.79
CA ILE A 62 -10.28 12.46 23.22
C ILE A 62 -8.97 12.53 24.03
N SER A 63 -9.02 13.32 25.11
CA SER A 63 -7.97 13.43 26.12
C SER A 63 -8.60 13.78 27.46
N THR A 64 -9.22 12.79 28.10
CA THR A 64 -9.97 12.95 29.37
C THR A 64 -9.07 13.02 30.61
N GLY A 65 -7.76 12.94 30.47
CA GLY A 65 -6.81 13.02 31.59
C GLY A 65 -6.64 11.70 32.37
N ASN A 66 -7.18 10.60 31.89
CA ASN A 66 -7.06 9.24 32.46
C ASN A 66 -5.74 8.51 32.08
N GLY A 67 -4.81 9.18 31.39
CA GLY A 67 -3.55 8.60 30.91
C GLY A 67 -3.64 7.91 29.54
N PHE A 68 -4.83 7.87 28.94
CA PHE A 68 -5.07 7.37 27.59
C PHE A 68 -5.44 8.51 26.65
N TYR A 69 -5.11 8.36 25.38
CA TYR A 69 -5.25 9.42 24.39
C TYR A 69 -5.74 8.90 23.05
N GLY A 70 -6.57 9.73 22.40
CA GLY A 70 -7.07 9.50 21.04
C GLY A 70 -8.12 8.39 20.96
N GLY A 71 -8.59 8.13 19.74
CA GLY A 71 -9.78 7.30 19.51
C GLY A 71 -9.61 5.84 19.88
N LEU A 72 -8.37 5.35 19.88
CA LEU A 72 -7.99 3.97 20.17
C LEU A 72 -7.43 3.79 21.59
N GLN A 73 -7.56 4.81 22.44
CA GLN A 73 -7.12 4.78 23.84
C GLN A 73 -5.65 4.35 23.98
N PHE A 74 -4.74 5.02 23.27
CA PHE A 74 -3.31 4.72 23.36
C PHE A 74 -2.71 5.26 24.67
N THR A 75 -1.86 4.46 25.30
CA THR A 75 -0.90 4.98 26.29
C THR A 75 0.28 5.65 25.57
N LEU A 76 0.92 6.61 26.23
CA LEU A 76 2.11 7.29 25.71
C LEU A 76 3.27 6.31 25.45
N GLY A 77 3.41 5.26 26.27
CA GLY A 77 4.41 4.20 26.08
C GLY A 77 4.17 3.40 24.80
N SER A 78 2.95 2.89 24.60
CA SER A 78 2.59 2.11 23.40
C SER A 78 2.66 2.97 22.14
N TRP A 79 2.26 4.24 22.21
CA TRP A 79 2.39 5.20 21.11
C TRP A 79 3.83 5.33 20.65
N ARG A 80 4.76 5.54 21.58
CA ARG A 80 6.20 5.68 21.28
C ARG A 80 6.78 4.36 20.76
N ALA A 81 6.44 3.23 21.38
CA ALA A 81 6.90 1.91 20.96
C ALA A 81 6.43 1.54 19.54
N ALA A 82 5.21 1.93 19.16
CA ALA A 82 4.67 1.72 17.83
C ALA A 82 5.09 2.80 16.82
N GLY A 83 6.01 3.70 17.17
CA GLY A 83 6.59 4.69 16.25
C GLY A 83 5.72 5.93 16.02
N GLY A 84 4.73 6.17 16.88
CA GLY A 84 3.83 7.31 16.79
C GLY A 84 4.50 8.67 17.01
N SER A 85 5.67 8.69 17.65
CA SER A 85 6.48 9.90 17.86
C SER A 85 6.81 10.64 16.57
N ARG A 86 6.82 9.96 15.41
CA ARG A 86 7.05 10.58 14.10
C ARG A 86 5.88 11.42 13.59
N TYR A 87 4.69 11.19 14.14
CA TYR A 87 3.47 11.88 13.75
C TYR A 87 3.13 13.00 14.72
N ALA A 88 3.18 12.71 16.03
CA ALA A 88 2.94 13.68 17.07
C ALA A 88 3.54 13.22 18.41
N ALA A 89 3.77 14.18 19.31
CA ALA A 89 4.22 13.88 20.68
C ALA A 89 3.19 13.07 21.49
N LYS A 90 1.89 13.27 21.23
CA LYS A 90 0.79 12.54 21.87
C LYS A 90 -0.26 12.09 20.83
N PRO A 91 -0.97 10.98 21.07
CA PRO A 91 -1.94 10.43 20.12
C PRO A 91 -3.07 11.40 19.72
N HIS A 92 -3.61 12.17 20.67
CA HIS A 92 -4.72 13.11 20.42
C HIS A 92 -4.34 14.31 19.55
N HIS A 93 -3.04 14.63 19.44
CA HIS A 93 -2.54 15.64 18.50
C HIS A 93 -2.31 15.07 17.09
N ALA A 94 -2.27 13.74 16.95
CA ALA A 94 -2.12 13.10 15.66
C ALA A 94 -3.47 12.99 14.95
N SER A 95 -3.45 13.12 13.63
CA SER A 95 -4.63 12.87 12.80
C SER A 95 -5.13 11.44 12.97
N ARG A 96 -6.43 11.22 12.69
CA ARG A 96 -7.04 9.88 12.69
C ARG A 96 -6.22 8.87 11.87
N ALA A 97 -5.80 9.25 10.67
CA ALA A 97 -5.00 8.39 9.80
C ALA A 97 -3.63 8.03 10.44
N ALA A 98 -2.98 8.98 11.11
CA ALA A 98 -1.74 8.72 11.83
C ALA A 98 -1.95 7.78 13.02
N GLN A 99 -3.04 7.96 13.77
CA GLN A 99 -3.39 7.06 14.87
C GLN A 99 -3.61 5.62 14.38
N ILE A 100 -4.32 5.45 13.26
CA ILE A 100 -4.54 4.13 12.67
C ILE A 100 -3.24 3.52 12.17
N ALA A 101 -2.36 4.30 11.53
CA ALA A 101 -1.06 3.80 11.07
C ALA A 101 -0.20 3.27 12.23
N VAL A 102 -0.22 3.96 13.37
CA VAL A 102 0.46 3.50 14.60
C VAL A 102 -0.23 2.27 15.17
N ALA A 103 -1.55 2.21 15.15
CA ALA A 103 -2.34 1.05 15.58
C ALA A 103 -2.03 -0.19 14.76
N GLN A 104 -1.89 -0.03 13.44
CA GLN A 104 -1.45 -1.10 12.55
C GLN A 104 -0.06 -1.59 12.93
N ASN A 105 0.88 -0.69 13.25
CA ASN A 105 2.21 -1.12 13.68
C ASN A 105 2.14 -1.90 15.00
N LEU A 106 1.35 -1.42 15.98
CA LEU A 106 1.13 -2.14 17.23
C LEU A 106 0.47 -3.52 16.99
N LEU A 107 -0.48 -3.59 16.07
CA LEU A 107 -1.14 -4.83 15.64
C LEU A 107 -0.16 -5.83 15.01
N ARG A 108 0.87 -5.35 14.29
CA ARG A 108 1.95 -6.23 13.80
C ARG A 108 2.78 -6.80 14.95
N MET A 109 3.10 -5.97 15.94
CA MET A 109 3.97 -6.36 17.07
C MET A 109 3.27 -7.28 18.07
N GLN A 110 2.07 -6.89 18.54
CA GLN A 110 1.37 -7.59 19.61
C GLN A 110 0.17 -8.42 19.12
N GLY A 111 -0.33 -8.15 17.91
CA GLY A 111 -1.59 -8.75 17.46
C GLY A 111 -2.83 -8.06 18.06
N PRO A 112 -4.03 -8.58 17.77
CA PRO A 112 -5.30 -7.97 18.21
C PRO A 112 -5.48 -7.96 19.73
N GLY A 113 -4.63 -8.70 20.47
CA GLY A 113 -4.62 -8.72 21.93
C GLY A 113 -4.28 -7.39 22.61
N ALA A 114 -3.76 -6.40 21.87
CA ALA A 114 -3.59 -5.04 22.37
C ALA A 114 -4.93 -4.36 22.74
N TRP A 115 -6.05 -4.83 22.19
CA TRP A 115 -7.41 -4.37 22.51
C TRP A 115 -8.31 -5.57 22.90
N PRO A 116 -8.15 -6.20 24.07
CA PRO A 116 -8.71 -7.54 24.34
C PRO A 116 -10.25 -7.62 24.34
N VAL A 117 -10.96 -6.52 24.61
CA VAL A 117 -12.42 -6.47 24.62
C VAL A 117 -12.95 -5.94 23.29
N CYS A 118 -12.45 -4.78 22.86
CA CYS A 118 -12.94 -4.13 21.65
C CYS A 118 -12.46 -4.77 20.36
N SER A 119 -11.32 -5.47 20.34
CA SER A 119 -10.93 -6.27 19.16
C SER A 119 -11.95 -7.36 18.87
N ARG A 120 -12.41 -8.09 19.89
CA ARG A 120 -13.43 -9.14 19.73
C ARG A 120 -14.77 -8.55 19.29
N ARG A 121 -15.18 -7.43 19.88
CA ARG A 121 -16.44 -6.75 19.54
C ARG A 121 -16.43 -6.13 18.14
N ALA A 122 -15.29 -5.60 17.70
CA ALA A 122 -15.10 -5.04 16.37
C ALA A 122 -14.74 -6.10 15.30
N GLY A 123 -14.44 -7.33 15.72
CA GLY A 123 -13.92 -8.38 14.85
C GLY A 123 -12.51 -8.12 14.34
N LEU A 124 -11.69 -7.33 15.05
CA LEU A 124 -10.31 -7.01 14.65
C LEU A 124 -9.43 -8.26 14.65
N THR A 125 -8.80 -8.50 13.51
CA THR A 125 -7.81 -9.56 13.25
C THR A 125 -6.57 -8.93 12.63
N ARG A 126 -5.45 -9.65 12.61
CA ARG A 126 -4.26 -9.18 11.87
C ARG A 126 -4.56 -8.98 10.38
N ALA A 127 -5.38 -9.85 9.79
CA ALA A 127 -5.73 -9.76 8.37
C ALA A 127 -6.53 -8.49 8.05
N ASN A 128 -7.62 -8.22 8.78
CA ASN A 128 -8.45 -7.05 8.47
C ASN A 128 -7.86 -5.72 8.94
N GLY A 129 -7.15 -5.68 10.07
CA GLY A 129 -6.55 -4.46 10.59
C GLY A 129 -5.36 -4.00 9.75
N LEU A 130 -4.68 -4.93 9.07
CA LEU A 130 -3.56 -4.67 8.18
C LEU A 130 -3.93 -4.73 6.68
N SER A 131 -5.21 -4.98 6.33
CA SER A 131 -5.61 -5.34 4.96
C SER A 131 -5.26 -4.28 3.91
N ALA A 132 -5.22 -3.00 4.28
CA ALA A 132 -4.74 -1.92 3.39
C ALA A 132 -3.23 -2.00 3.06
N ASN A 133 -2.42 -2.61 3.94
CA ASN A 133 -0.99 -2.84 3.70
C ASN A 133 -0.71 -4.18 2.99
N PHE A 134 -1.53 -5.21 3.18
CA PHE A 134 -1.32 -6.50 2.51
C PHE A 134 -1.63 -6.47 1.01
N ALA A 135 -2.63 -5.69 0.59
CA ALA A 135 -2.88 -5.45 -0.83
C ALA A 135 -1.67 -4.78 -1.50
N SER A 136 -1.07 -3.79 -0.82
CA SER A 136 0.12 -3.08 -1.31
C SER A 136 1.36 -3.99 -1.39
N VAL A 137 1.57 -4.89 -0.42
CA VAL A 137 2.69 -5.86 -0.45
C VAL A 137 2.46 -6.95 -1.51
N ALA A 138 1.22 -7.38 -1.74
CA ALA A 138 0.87 -8.31 -2.81
C ALA A 138 1.06 -7.69 -4.20
N SER A 139 0.76 -6.39 -4.37
CA SER A 139 1.04 -5.65 -5.60
C SER A 139 2.54 -5.51 -5.88
N VAL A 140 3.35 -5.25 -4.84
CA VAL A 140 4.83 -5.18 -4.97
C VAL A 140 5.43 -6.54 -5.31
N ALA A 141 4.93 -7.63 -4.72
CA ALA A 141 5.38 -8.99 -5.04
C ALA A 141 5.07 -9.40 -6.49
N THR A 142 3.94 -8.94 -7.03
CA THR A 142 3.55 -9.20 -8.43
C THR A 142 4.40 -8.39 -9.43
N ALA A 143 4.82 -7.17 -9.05
CA ALA A 143 5.72 -6.34 -9.86
C ALA A 143 7.16 -6.88 -9.92
N VAL A 144 7.67 -7.46 -8.83
CA VAL A 144 9.01 -8.09 -8.81
C VAL A 144 9.02 -9.39 -9.63
N ALA A 145 7.93 -10.17 -9.62
CA ALA A 145 7.83 -11.41 -10.39
C ALA A 145 7.78 -11.19 -11.92
N THR A 146 7.31 -10.03 -12.39
CA THR A 146 7.24 -9.69 -13.82
C THR A 146 8.57 -9.14 -14.36
N ALA A 147 9.42 -8.55 -13.52
CA ALA A 147 10.76 -8.10 -13.92
C ALA A 147 11.75 -9.26 -14.15
N SER A 148 11.56 -10.41 -13.49
CA SER A 148 12.44 -11.59 -13.61
C SER A 148 12.17 -12.46 -14.85
N ARG A 149 11.20 -12.10 -15.70
CA ARG A 149 10.84 -12.82 -16.93
C ARG A 149 11.22 -12.03 -18.19
N ALA A 150 12.31 -11.27 -18.14
CA ALA A 150 12.95 -10.79 -19.36
C ALA A 150 13.65 -11.98 -20.05
N PRO A 151 13.42 -12.24 -21.36
CA PRO A 151 14.12 -13.30 -22.07
C PRO A 151 15.61 -12.99 -22.13
N SER A 152 16.43 -13.98 -21.75
CA SER A 152 17.89 -13.95 -21.86
C SER A 152 18.32 -13.60 -23.29
N PRO A 153 19.34 -12.75 -23.50
CA PRO A 153 19.91 -12.59 -24.83
C PRO A 153 20.51 -13.93 -25.31
N PRO A 154 20.36 -14.29 -26.60
CA PRO A 154 20.97 -15.52 -27.11
C PRO A 154 22.50 -15.42 -27.01
N ARG A 155 23.11 -16.49 -26.49
CA ARG A 155 24.57 -16.70 -26.54
C ARG A 155 25.02 -16.70 -28.00
N ALA A 156 25.82 -15.72 -28.39
CA ALA A 156 26.58 -15.79 -29.63
C ALA A 156 27.74 -16.78 -29.44
N CYS A 157 27.76 -17.86 -30.22
CA CYS A 157 28.95 -18.68 -30.46
C CYS A 157 29.70 -18.13 -31.68
N GLY A 158 31.02 -18.04 -31.59
CA GLY A 158 31.96 -17.70 -32.68
C GLY A 158 33.00 -16.67 -32.20
N ALA A 159 34.31 -16.87 -32.31
CA ALA A 159 35.10 -17.75 -33.18
C ALA A 159 36.36 -18.25 -32.46
#